data_AF-A0A8J8EN82-F1
#
_entry.id   AF-A0A8J8EN82-F1
#
_cell.length_a   1.000
_cell.length_b   1.000
_cell.length_c   1.000
_cell.angle_alpha   90.00
_cell.angle_beta   90.00
_cell.angle_gamma   90.00
#
_symmetry.space_group_name_H-M   'P 1'
#
loop_
_entity.id
_entity.type
_entity.pdbx_description
1 polymer ?
#
loop_
_entity_poly.entity_id
_entity_poly.type
_entity_poly.pdbx_seq_one_letter_code
_entity_poly.pdbx_strand_id
1 'polypeptide(L)'
;MTVQSTPRPETYHVIYSLVDRGRFEEALAKIRELPPDYVSEELATLVVEIAADFARRGDLRKALVVVDILVGDSVDWARWRVFKEYLDSCSPERAETSFERHHVLIKPESKVEVLLDIARCAGKENSKLARDALMLALQWARHIKGRSNRDWRLEMVINTACDLEMWDIVAEACRAMSGKGRREVIDRLFPEELEKGVTTCREFAETLKRRYESAEENALDLVIEAHLKYEKEILRSRGVNPYLYKLKAVKTEEGVTFYAVRRPLTVALARYLLDRVRRLLSLNAPHEEGP
;
A
#
# COMPACT_ATOMS: atom_id res chain seq x y z
N MET A 1 11.90 -50.94 -7.98
CA MET A 1 11.64 -50.27 -6.69
C MET A 1 12.87 -49.45 -6.35
N THR A 2 12.87 -48.15 -6.64
CA THR A 2 13.97 -47.24 -6.27
C THR A 2 13.71 -46.75 -4.85
N VAL A 3 14.57 -47.14 -3.92
CA VAL A 3 14.59 -46.63 -2.56
C VAL A 3 15.01 -45.15 -2.64
N GLN A 4 14.06 -44.22 -2.51
CA GLN A 4 14.39 -42.82 -2.23
C GLN A 4 14.97 -42.79 -0.82
N SER A 5 16.30 -42.75 -0.72
CA SER A 5 16.97 -42.51 0.56
C SER A 5 16.62 -41.11 1.02
N THR A 6 15.96 -41.00 2.17
CA THR A 6 15.78 -39.72 2.86
C THR A 6 17.14 -39.05 3.06
N PRO A 7 17.31 -37.78 2.67
CA PRO A 7 18.55 -37.05 2.86
C PRO A 7 18.99 -37.06 4.33
N ARG A 8 20.31 -37.10 4.58
CA ARG A 8 20.83 -37.05 5.96
C ARG A 8 20.49 -35.69 6.59
N PRO A 9 20.15 -35.63 7.91
CA PRO A 9 19.86 -34.38 8.61
C PRO A 9 20.98 -33.32 8.50
N GLU A 10 22.23 -33.77 8.37
CA GLU A 10 23.41 -32.91 8.17
C GLU A 10 23.30 -32.04 6.91
N THR A 11 22.69 -32.57 5.83
CA THR A 11 22.52 -31.83 4.57
C THR A 11 21.58 -30.64 4.74
N TYR A 12 20.55 -30.78 5.58
CA TYR A 12 19.62 -29.69 5.90
C TYR A 12 20.34 -28.55 6.62
N HIS A 13 21.11 -28.84 7.67
CA HIS A 13 21.85 -27.83 8.43
C HIS A 13 22.87 -27.06 7.59
N VAL A 14 23.52 -27.74 6.64
CA VAL A 14 24.45 -27.08 5.72
C VAL A 14 23.73 -26.11 4.80
N ILE A 15 22.59 -26.49 4.22
CA ILE A 15 21.82 -25.61 3.33
C ILE A 15 21.33 -24.36 4.07
N TYR A 16 20.74 -24.53 5.26
CA TYR A 16 20.30 -23.40 6.10
C TYR A 16 21.47 -22.46 6.43
N SER A 17 22.61 -23.01 6.88
CA SER A 17 23.77 -22.18 7.20
C SER A 17 24.32 -21.43 5.98
N LEU A 18 24.15 -21.94 4.75
CA LEU A 18 24.57 -21.25 3.54
C LEU A 18 23.59 -20.10 3.20
N VAL A 19 22.29 -20.33 3.33
CA VAL A 19 21.24 -19.31 3.14
C VAL A 19 21.41 -18.17 4.15
N ASP A 20 21.56 -18.48 5.44
CA ASP A 20 21.75 -17.49 6.51
C ASP A 20 22.99 -16.60 6.28
N ARG A 21 24.01 -17.14 5.60
CA ARG A 21 25.25 -16.42 5.25
C ARG A 21 25.18 -15.71 3.90
N GLY A 22 24.03 -15.73 3.22
CA GLY A 22 23.84 -15.14 1.90
C GLY A 22 24.56 -15.87 0.76
N ARG A 23 25.06 -17.10 0.99
CA ARG A 23 25.77 -17.91 -0.02
C ARG A 23 24.77 -18.69 -0.87
N PHE A 24 23.86 -17.95 -1.52
CA PHE A 24 22.70 -18.51 -2.19
C PHE A 24 23.02 -19.42 -3.38
N GLU A 25 24.08 -19.15 -4.14
CA GLU A 25 24.50 -20.05 -5.25
C GLU A 25 24.93 -21.42 -4.75
N GLU A 26 25.64 -21.47 -3.62
CA GLU A 26 26.14 -22.71 -3.04
C GLU A 26 25.02 -23.50 -2.37
N ALA A 27 24.11 -22.79 -1.68
CA ALA A 27 22.89 -23.39 -1.17
C ALA A 27 22.08 -24.01 -2.31
N LEU A 28 21.93 -23.29 -3.43
CA LEU A 28 21.20 -23.77 -4.61
C LEU A 28 21.86 -25.00 -5.24
N ALA A 29 23.19 -25.03 -5.34
CA ALA A 29 23.92 -26.20 -5.83
C ALA A 29 23.63 -27.44 -4.97
N LYS A 30 23.61 -27.28 -3.64
CA LYS A 30 23.27 -28.36 -2.70
C LYS A 30 21.81 -28.79 -2.80
N ILE A 31 20.88 -27.85 -2.94
CA ILE A 31 19.44 -28.15 -3.11
C ILE A 31 19.20 -28.98 -4.37
N ARG A 32 19.90 -28.69 -5.48
CA ARG A 32 19.76 -29.41 -6.75
C ARG A 32 20.25 -30.86 -6.72
N GLU A 33 21.05 -31.23 -5.71
CA GLU A 33 21.49 -32.61 -5.50
C GLU A 33 20.40 -33.48 -4.84
N LEU A 34 19.29 -32.88 -4.38
CA LEU A 34 18.23 -33.55 -3.63
C LEU A 34 17.02 -33.93 -4.50
N PRO A 35 16.24 -34.95 -4.09
CA PRO A 35 15.00 -35.31 -4.78
C PRO A 35 13.99 -34.14 -4.81
N PRO A 36 13.36 -33.83 -5.95
CA PRO A 36 12.42 -32.70 -6.07
C PRO A 36 11.25 -32.74 -5.09
N ASP A 37 10.72 -33.93 -4.78
CA ASP A 37 9.62 -34.10 -3.82
C ASP A 37 10.06 -33.66 -2.41
N TYR A 38 11.25 -34.11 -1.98
CA TYR A 38 11.84 -33.70 -0.70
C TYR A 38 12.08 -32.19 -0.65
N VAL A 39 12.61 -31.60 -1.71
CA VAL A 39 12.83 -30.14 -1.78
C VAL A 39 11.51 -29.39 -1.65
N SER A 40 10.45 -29.89 -2.27
CA SER A 40 9.14 -29.24 -2.29
C SER A 40 8.40 -29.36 -0.97
N GLU A 41 8.62 -30.42 -0.21
CA GLU A 41 8.03 -30.63 1.11
C GLU A 41 8.82 -29.90 2.22
N GLU A 42 10.15 -30.03 2.23
CA GLU A 42 10.98 -29.65 3.38
C GLU A 42 11.77 -28.36 3.19
N LEU A 43 12.04 -27.95 1.94
CA LEU A 43 12.94 -26.84 1.62
C LEU A 43 12.26 -25.72 0.79
N ALA A 44 10.96 -25.81 0.52
CA ALA A 44 10.26 -24.88 -0.36
C ALA A 44 10.45 -23.41 0.07
N THR A 45 10.38 -23.13 1.38
CA THR A 45 10.58 -21.77 1.91
C THR A 45 11.98 -21.23 1.59
N LEU A 46 13.03 -22.06 1.72
CA LEU A 46 14.40 -21.66 1.42
C LEU A 46 14.62 -21.45 -0.09
N VAL A 47 14.03 -22.31 -0.92
CA VAL A 47 14.06 -22.11 -2.37
C VAL A 47 13.43 -20.78 -2.75
N VAL A 48 12.29 -20.43 -2.13
CA VAL A 48 11.61 -19.15 -2.34
C VAL A 48 12.43 -17.99 -1.82
N GLU A 49 13.12 -18.11 -0.69
CA GLU A 49 14.01 -17.06 -0.16
C GLU A 49 15.19 -16.79 -1.11
N ILE A 50 15.84 -17.84 -1.61
CA ILE A 50 16.91 -17.73 -2.61
C ILE A 50 16.38 -17.06 -3.88
N ALA A 51 15.22 -17.50 -4.38
CA ALA A 51 14.60 -16.93 -5.57
C ALA A 51 14.22 -15.44 -5.38
N ALA A 52 13.66 -15.10 -4.23
CA ALA A 52 13.33 -13.73 -3.83
C ALA A 52 14.57 -12.83 -3.83
N ASP A 53 15.72 -13.33 -3.37
CA ASP A 53 16.95 -12.55 -3.39
C ASP A 53 17.43 -12.23 -4.82
N PHE A 54 17.39 -13.21 -5.73
CA PHE A 54 17.68 -12.95 -7.15
C PHE A 54 16.69 -11.94 -7.75
N ALA A 55 15.42 -12.04 -7.40
CA ALA A 55 14.38 -11.10 -7.83
C ALA A 55 14.66 -9.67 -7.33
N ARG A 56 14.98 -9.49 -6.04
CA ARG A 56 15.35 -8.18 -5.47
C ARG A 56 16.53 -7.55 -6.21
N ARG A 57 17.54 -8.35 -6.55
CA ARG A 57 18.72 -7.94 -7.34
C ARG A 57 18.42 -7.62 -8.81
N GLY A 58 17.19 -7.84 -9.27
CA GLY A 58 16.77 -7.54 -10.63
C GLY A 58 16.91 -8.70 -11.62
N ASP A 59 17.19 -9.93 -11.18
CA ASP A 59 17.28 -11.10 -12.05
C ASP A 59 16.02 -11.97 -11.94
N LEU A 60 14.92 -11.47 -12.51
CA LEU A 60 13.63 -12.19 -12.53
C LEU A 60 13.75 -13.55 -13.23
N ARG A 61 14.55 -13.63 -14.30
CA ARG A 61 14.72 -14.87 -15.06
C ARG A 61 15.32 -15.96 -14.17
N LYS A 62 16.41 -15.64 -13.48
CA LYS A 62 17.07 -16.59 -12.59
C LYS A 62 16.20 -16.95 -11.39
N ALA A 63 15.50 -15.98 -10.81
CA ALA A 63 14.55 -16.23 -9.74
C ALA A 63 13.48 -17.26 -10.13
N LEU A 64 12.89 -17.13 -11.32
CA LEU A 64 11.90 -18.08 -11.83
C LEU A 64 12.51 -19.48 -12.06
N VAL A 65 13.73 -19.56 -12.60
CA VAL A 65 14.45 -20.84 -12.77
C VAL A 65 14.73 -21.53 -11.43
N VAL A 66 14.96 -20.78 -10.36
CA VAL A 66 15.11 -21.34 -9.00
C VAL A 66 13.79 -21.91 -8.51
N VAL A 67 12.68 -21.20 -8.71
CA VAL A 67 11.34 -21.67 -8.32
C VAL A 67 10.94 -22.94 -9.06
N ASP A 68 11.37 -23.13 -10.30
CA ASP A 68 11.08 -24.33 -11.10
C ASP A 68 11.72 -25.62 -10.55
N ILE A 69 12.55 -25.54 -9.50
CA ILE A 69 13.00 -26.71 -8.72
C ILE A 69 11.84 -27.31 -7.90
N LEU A 70 10.88 -26.49 -7.50
CA LEU A 70 9.71 -26.91 -6.75
C LEU A 70 8.70 -27.63 -7.66
N VAL A 71 7.98 -28.59 -7.09
CA VAL A 71 6.89 -29.31 -7.73
C VAL A 71 5.60 -29.17 -6.91
N GLY A 72 4.46 -29.33 -7.60
CA GLY A 72 3.14 -29.32 -6.95
C GLY A 72 2.56 -27.92 -6.72
N ASP A 73 1.65 -27.83 -5.74
CA ASP A 73 0.77 -26.68 -5.56
C ASP A 73 1.47 -25.40 -5.04
N SER A 74 2.66 -25.54 -4.47
CA SER A 74 3.47 -24.43 -3.93
C SER A 74 4.12 -23.59 -5.03
N VAL A 75 4.26 -24.11 -6.25
CA VAL A 75 4.94 -23.45 -7.38
C VAL A 75 4.29 -22.11 -7.72
N ASP A 76 2.96 -22.06 -7.78
CA ASP A 76 2.26 -20.81 -8.11
C ASP A 76 2.49 -19.72 -7.06
N TRP A 77 2.41 -20.08 -5.78
CA TRP A 77 2.69 -19.17 -4.67
C TRP A 77 4.15 -18.68 -4.70
N ALA A 78 5.10 -19.57 -4.97
CA ALA A 78 6.51 -19.23 -5.09
C ALA A 78 6.78 -18.25 -6.25
N ARG A 79 6.18 -18.50 -7.43
CA ARG A 79 6.28 -17.60 -8.58
C ARG A 79 5.66 -16.24 -8.25
N TRP A 80 4.46 -16.22 -7.68
CA TRP A 80 3.82 -14.98 -7.22
C TRP A 80 4.74 -14.19 -6.28
N ARG A 81 5.34 -14.85 -5.28
CA ARG A 81 6.26 -14.21 -4.33
C ARG A 81 7.46 -13.59 -5.02
N VAL A 82 8.05 -14.27 -6.00
CA VAL A 82 9.15 -13.77 -6.83
C VAL A 82 8.77 -12.51 -7.59
N PHE A 83 7.59 -12.47 -8.22
CA PHE A 83 7.11 -11.26 -8.89
C PHE A 83 6.92 -10.10 -7.91
N LYS A 84 6.36 -10.36 -6.72
CA LYS A 84 6.20 -9.33 -5.68
C LYS A 84 7.54 -8.72 -5.28
N GLU A 85 8.56 -9.55 -5.07
CA GLU A 85 9.91 -9.08 -4.70
C GLU A 85 10.61 -8.34 -5.85
N TYR A 86 10.42 -8.79 -7.08
CA TYR A 86 10.97 -8.12 -8.25
C TYR A 86 10.33 -6.73 -8.45
N LEU A 87 9.01 -6.61 -8.27
CA LEU A 87 8.27 -5.36 -8.47
C LEU A 87 8.35 -4.41 -7.26
N ASP A 88 8.89 -4.84 -6.12
CA ASP A 88 9.07 -3.98 -4.92
C ASP A 88 9.96 -2.76 -5.21
N SER A 89 11.08 -2.95 -5.93
CA SER A 89 11.90 -1.84 -6.46
C SER A 89 11.36 -1.37 -7.81
N CYS A 90 10.14 -0.86 -7.77
CA CYS A 90 9.31 -0.48 -8.90
C CYS A 90 10.01 0.45 -9.92
N SER A 91 9.95 0.09 -11.21
CA SER A 91 10.43 0.88 -12.36
C SER A 91 9.73 0.46 -13.65
N PRO A 92 9.66 1.32 -14.68
CA PRO A 92 9.06 0.97 -15.97
C PRO A 92 9.67 -0.28 -16.62
N GLU A 93 11.00 -0.45 -16.57
CA GLU A 93 11.70 -1.59 -17.15
C GLU A 93 11.35 -2.90 -16.42
N ARG A 94 11.21 -2.84 -15.09
CA ARG A 94 10.78 -3.99 -14.30
C ARG A 94 9.31 -4.32 -14.56
N ALA A 95 8.45 -3.32 -14.76
CA ALA A 95 7.07 -3.54 -15.16
C ALA A 95 6.99 -4.26 -16.51
N GLU A 96 7.75 -3.80 -17.51
CA GLU A 96 7.81 -4.41 -18.85
C GLU A 96 8.32 -5.85 -18.79
N THR A 97 9.46 -6.08 -18.14
CA THR A 97 10.03 -7.42 -17.96
C THR A 97 9.05 -8.37 -17.26
N SER A 98 8.33 -7.86 -16.26
CA SER A 98 7.32 -8.64 -15.54
C SER A 98 6.13 -8.95 -16.42
N PHE A 99 5.69 -7.98 -17.23
CA PHE A 99 4.58 -8.16 -18.15
C PHE A 99 4.89 -9.19 -19.23
N GLU A 100 6.12 -9.26 -19.75
CA GLU A 100 6.50 -10.31 -20.70
C GLU A 100 6.43 -11.72 -20.07
N ARG A 101 6.69 -11.82 -18.77
CA ARG A 101 6.83 -13.10 -18.05
C ARG A 101 5.63 -13.51 -17.22
N HIS A 102 4.63 -12.65 -17.01
CA HIS A 102 3.51 -12.91 -16.08
C HIS A 102 2.74 -14.21 -16.40
N HIS A 103 2.80 -14.68 -17.65
CA HIS A 103 2.11 -15.90 -18.10
C HIS A 103 2.56 -17.17 -17.37
N VAL A 104 3.73 -17.17 -16.71
CA VAL A 104 4.24 -18.29 -15.90
C VAL A 104 3.44 -18.51 -14.61
N LEU A 105 2.67 -17.51 -14.16
CA LEU A 105 1.73 -17.68 -13.05
C LEU A 105 0.61 -18.63 -13.48
N ILE A 106 0.12 -19.45 -12.56
CA ILE A 106 -0.84 -20.52 -12.83
C ILE A 106 -2.23 -20.07 -12.40
N LYS A 107 -2.38 -19.62 -11.14
CA LYS A 107 -3.68 -19.29 -10.56
C LYS A 107 -4.15 -17.91 -11.04
N PRO A 108 -5.44 -17.76 -11.41
CA PRO A 108 -6.00 -16.46 -11.76
C PRO A 108 -5.80 -15.39 -10.68
N GLU A 109 -5.90 -15.76 -9.40
CA GLU A 109 -5.68 -14.87 -8.26
C GLU A 109 -4.28 -14.24 -8.28
N SER A 110 -3.26 -15.08 -8.45
CA SER A 110 -1.86 -14.67 -8.53
C SER A 110 -1.59 -13.79 -9.75
N LYS A 111 -2.20 -14.12 -10.90
CA LYS A 111 -2.12 -13.30 -12.12
C LYS A 111 -2.69 -11.90 -11.91
N VAL A 112 -3.88 -11.81 -11.31
CA VAL A 112 -4.52 -10.52 -11.04
C VAL A 112 -3.62 -9.65 -10.18
N GLU A 113 -3.12 -10.16 -9.06
CA GLU A 113 -2.26 -9.37 -8.17
C GLU A 113 -1.01 -8.84 -8.87
N VAL A 114 -0.28 -9.70 -9.58
CA VAL A 114 0.94 -9.31 -10.27
C VAL A 114 0.65 -8.32 -11.39
N LEU A 115 -0.44 -8.51 -12.16
CA LEU A 115 -0.83 -7.57 -13.21
C LEU A 115 -1.22 -6.19 -12.65
N LEU A 116 -1.82 -6.13 -11.46
CA LEU A 116 -2.09 -4.87 -10.78
C LEU A 116 -0.81 -4.17 -10.33
N ASP A 117 0.17 -4.92 -9.81
CA ASP A 117 1.48 -4.35 -9.45
C ASP A 117 2.26 -3.87 -10.68
N ILE A 118 2.22 -4.62 -11.78
CA ILE A 118 2.76 -4.20 -13.07
C ILE A 118 2.12 -2.89 -13.51
N ALA A 119 0.80 -2.77 -13.43
CA ALA A 119 0.10 -1.55 -13.82
C ALA A 119 0.52 -0.35 -12.98
N ARG A 120 0.63 -0.52 -11.65
CA ARG A 120 1.14 0.52 -10.74
C ARG A 120 2.55 0.94 -11.10
N CYS A 121 3.42 -0.03 -11.41
CA CYS A 121 4.81 0.24 -11.73
C CYS A 121 5.05 0.84 -13.11
N ALA A 122 4.23 0.49 -14.10
CA ALA A 122 4.21 1.17 -15.38
C ALA A 122 3.73 2.62 -15.23
N GLY A 123 2.73 2.84 -14.36
CA GLY A 123 2.26 4.17 -13.97
C GLY A 123 1.74 5.00 -15.15
N LYS A 124 1.76 6.32 -14.98
CA LYS A 124 1.42 7.27 -16.06
C LYS A 124 2.55 7.39 -17.10
N GLU A 125 3.80 7.06 -16.72
CA GLU A 125 4.98 7.12 -17.59
C GLU A 125 4.88 6.13 -18.76
N ASN A 126 4.38 4.91 -18.51
CA ASN A 126 4.05 3.93 -19.53
C ASN A 126 2.57 3.55 -19.47
N SER A 127 1.71 4.56 -19.73
CA SER A 127 0.25 4.43 -19.64
C SER A 127 -0.34 3.31 -20.51
N LYS A 128 0.29 3.00 -21.66
CA LYS A 128 -0.12 1.90 -22.53
C LYS A 128 0.08 0.55 -21.83
N LEU A 129 1.27 0.30 -21.29
CA LEU A 129 1.56 -0.93 -20.54
C LEU A 129 0.67 -1.05 -19.30
N ALA A 130 0.48 0.06 -18.57
CA ALA A 130 -0.40 0.08 -17.41
C ALA A 130 -1.84 -0.30 -17.77
N ARG A 131 -2.34 0.20 -18.90
CA ARG A 131 -3.66 -0.11 -19.43
C ARG A 131 -3.78 -1.57 -19.86
N ASP A 132 -2.81 -2.08 -20.60
CA ASP A 132 -2.80 -3.47 -21.06
C ASP A 132 -2.77 -4.44 -19.86
N ALA A 133 -1.99 -4.12 -18.83
CA ALA A 133 -1.94 -4.87 -17.58
C ALA A 133 -3.28 -4.85 -16.82
N LEU A 134 -3.92 -3.68 -16.68
CA LEU A 134 -5.23 -3.56 -16.03
C LEU A 134 -6.33 -4.31 -16.77
N MET A 135 -6.37 -4.22 -18.10
CA MET A 135 -7.34 -4.95 -18.92
C MET A 135 -7.17 -6.47 -18.76
N LEU A 136 -5.93 -6.94 -18.72
CA LEU A 136 -5.65 -8.36 -18.50
C LEU A 136 -5.97 -8.80 -17.07
N ALA A 137 -5.70 -7.96 -16.07
CA ALA A 137 -6.10 -8.20 -14.68
C ALA A 137 -7.63 -8.32 -14.56
N LEU A 138 -8.38 -7.43 -15.21
CA LEU A 138 -9.84 -7.48 -15.27
C LEU A 138 -10.33 -8.80 -15.89
N GLN A 139 -9.71 -9.24 -16.99
CA GLN A 139 -10.05 -10.52 -17.63
C GLN A 139 -9.83 -11.69 -16.68
N TRP A 140 -8.65 -11.80 -16.05
CA TRP A 140 -8.35 -12.87 -15.11
C TRP A 140 -9.24 -12.84 -13.87
N ALA A 141 -9.58 -11.65 -13.36
CA ALA A 141 -10.48 -11.50 -12.23
C ALA A 141 -11.85 -12.14 -12.52
N ARG A 142 -12.38 -11.99 -13.74
CA ARG A 142 -13.66 -12.61 -14.15
C ARG A 142 -13.63 -14.15 -14.08
N HIS A 143 -12.46 -14.75 -14.23
CA HIS A 143 -12.28 -16.21 -14.19
C HIS A 143 -12.07 -16.80 -12.78
N ILE A 144 -11.96 -15.95 -11.75
CA ILE A 144 -11.78 -16.41 -10.36
C ILE A 144 -13.04 -17.12 -9.86
N LYS A 145 -12.84 -18.29 -9.25
CA LYS A 145 -13.91 -19.07 -8.62
C LYS A 145 -14.26 -18.47 -7.26
N GLY A 146 -15.55 -18.48 -6.93
CA GLY A 146 -16.08 -17.91 -5.69
C GLY A 146 -16.42 -16.42 -5.84
N ARG A 147 -17.69 -16.09 -5.59
CA ARG A 147 -18.24 -14.74 -5.82
C ARG A 147 -17.49 -13.67 -5.01
N SER A 148 -17.28 -13.92 -3.71
CA SER A 148 -16.64 -12.95 -2.81
C SER A 148 -15.18 -12.67 -3.19
N ASN A 149 -14.40 -13.71 -3.50
CA ASN A 149 -13.01 -13.54 -3.92
C ASN A 149 -12.93 -12.78 -5.26
N ARG A 150 -13.76 -13.15 -6.23
CA ARG A 150 -13.84 -12.42 -7.52
C ARG A 150 -14.20 -10.95 -7.33
N ASP A 151 -15.24 -10.65 -6.56
CA ASP A 151 -15.69 -9.27 -6.37
C ASP A 151 -14.61 -8.45 -5.64
N TRP A 152 -13.92 -9.01 -4.65
CA TRP A 152 -12.76 -8.37 -4.01
C TRP A 152 -11.62 -8.07 -5.00
N ARG A 153 -11.34 -8.97 -5.93
CA ARG A 153 -10.30 -8.76 -6.96
C ARG A 153 -10.69 -7.71 -7.99
N LEU A 154 -11.96 -7.67 -8.39
CA LEU A 154 -12.50 -6.62 -9.25
C LEU A 154 -12.46 -5.25 -8.58
N GLU A 155 -12.66 -5.19 -7.27
CA GLU A 155 -12.46 -3.97 -6.51
C GLU A 155 -10.99 -3.52 -6.52
N MET A 156 -10.02 -4.43 -6.37
CA MET A 156 -8.60 -4.07 -6.51
C MET A 156 -8.28 -3.50 -7.90
N VAL A 157 -8.92 -4.02 -8.96
CA VAL A 157 -8.84 -3.45 -10.32
C VAL A 157 -9.43 -2.05 -10.36
N ILE A 158 -10.61 -1.83 -9.76
CA ILE A 158 -11.25 -0.50 -9.66
C ILE A 158 -10.30 0.49 -9.00
N ASN A 159 -9.76 0.17 -7.83
CA ASN A 159 -8.88 1.07 -7.08
C ASN A 159 -7.64 1.45 -7.90
N THR A 160 -6.96 0.45 -8.47
CA THR A 160 -5.75 0.69 -9.26
C THR A 160 -6.05 1.46 -10.56
N ALA A 161 -7.20 1.21 -11.19
CA ALA A 161 -7.63 1.97 -12.36
C ALA A 161 -8.02 3.41 -11.99
N CYS A 162 -8.55 3.67 -10.80
CA CYS A 162 -8.80 5.03 -10.30
C CYS A 162 -7.47 5.79 -10.10
N ASP A 163 -6.48 5.17 -9.46
CA ASP A 163 -5.15 5.77 -9.24
C ASP A 163 -4.46 6.17 -10.56
N LEU A 164 -4.76 5.45 -11.64
CA LEU A 164 -4.24 5.68 -12.99
C LEU A 164 -5.22 6.44 -13.90
N GLU A 165 -6.33 6.94 -13.36
CA GLU A 165 -7.38 7.68 -14.07
C GLU A 165 -7.97 6.95 -15.30
N MET A 166 -7.96 5.61 -15.27
CA MET A 166 -8.52 4.76 -16.32
C MET A 166 -10.00 4.47 -16.08
N TRP A 167 -10.81 5.53 -16.15
CA TRP A 167 -12.23 5.53 -15.77
C TRP A 167 -13.10 4.57 -16.58
N ASP A 168 -12.72 4.27 -17.82
CA ASP A 168 -13.42 3.28 -18.64
C ASP A 168 -13.24 1.86 -18.07
N ILE A 169 -12.04 1.52 -17.60
CA ILE A 169 -11.75 0.25 -16.92
C ILE A 169 -12.49 0.15 -15.59
N VAL A 170 -12.59 1.25 -14.84
CA VAL A 170 -13.41 1.33 -13.60
C VAL A 170 -14.86 0.92 -13.90
N ALA A 171 -15.46 1.49 -14.94
CA ALA A 171 -16.82 1.16 -15.33
C ALA A 171 -16.97 -0.30 -15.75
N GLU A 172 -15.99 -0.87 -16.48
CA GLU A 172 -16.00 -2.28 -16.88
C GLU A 172 -15.82 -3.26 -15.71
N ALA A 173 -14.95 -2.93 -14.75
CA ALA A 173 -14.76 -3.70 -13.55
C ALA A 173 -16.04 -3.72 -12.70
N CYS A 174 -16.67 -2.56 -12.49
CA CYS A 174 -17.98 -2.45 -11.82
C CYS A 174 -19.05 -3.32 -12.49
N ARG A 175 -19.10 -3.34 -13.83
CA ARG A 175 -20.08 -4.16 -14.58
C ARG A 175 -19.85 -5.66 -14.34
N ALA A 176 -18.60 -6.06 -14.18
CA ALA A 176 -18.22 -7.46 -13.93
C ALA A 176 -18.52 -7.93 -12.49
N MET A 177 -18.69 -7.00 -11.54
CA MET A 177 -19.03 -7.34 -10.16
C MET A 177 -20.46 -7.85 -10.02
N SER A 178 -20.70 -8.71 -9.03
CA SER A 178 -22.07 -9.06 -8.65
C SER A 178 -22.84 -7.85 -8.12
N GLY A 179 -24.17 -7.86 -8.19
CA GLY A 179 -24.99 -6.75 -7.67
C GLY A 179 -24.79 -6.51 -6.16
N LYS A 180 -24.51 -7.55 -5.37
CA LYS A 180 -24.17 -7.42 -3.94
C LYS A 180 -22.79 -6.78 -3.77
N GLY A 181 -21.76 -7.33 -4.41
CA GLY A 181 -20.40 -6.81 -4.32
C GLY A 181 -20.30 -5.37 -4.84
N ARG A 182 -21.03 -5.03 -5.90
CA ARG A 182 -21.12 -3.65 -6.41
C ARG A 182 -21.66 -2.70 -5.35
N ARG A 183 -22.75 -3.06 -4.67
CA ARG A 183 -23.31 -2.24 -3.59
C ARG A 183 -22.32 -2.09 -2.43
N GLU A 184 -21.62 -3.15 -2.04
CA GLU A 184 -20.62 -3.11 -0.97
C GLU A 184 -19.42 -2.22 -1.34
N VAL A 185 -18.96 -2.25 -2.59
CA VAL A 185 -17.90 -1.36 -3.08
C VAL A 185 -18.38 0.08 -3.10
N ILE A 186 -19.59 0.34 -3.60
CA ILE A 186 -20.18 1.69 -3.58
C ILE A 186 -20.33 2.16 -2.13
N ASP A 187 -20.83 1.33 -1.21
CA ASP A 187 -21.05 1.69 0.19
C ASP A 187 -19.74 2.04 0.91
N ARG A 188 -18.71 1.21 0.73
CA ARG A 188 -17.42 1.46 1.39
C ARG A 188 -16.67 2.65 0.78
N LEU A 189 -16.68 2.79 -0.55
CA LEU A 189 -15.99 3.90 -1.19
C LEU A 189 -16.80 5.21 -1.08
N PHE A 190 -18.14 5.13 -1.10
CA PHE A 190 -19.08 6.26 -1.19
C PHE A 190 -20.47 5.95 -0.61
N PRO A 191 -20.64 5.92 0.72
CA PRO A 191 -21.93 5.61 1.34
C PRO A 191 -23.02 6.64 0.96
N GLU A 192 -22.64 7.91 0.77
CA GLU A 192 -23.53 9.02 0.36
C GLU A 192 -24.09 8.87 -1.08
N GLU A 193 -23.41 8.14 -1.96
CA GLU A 193 -23.83 7.97 -3.36
C GLU A 193 -24.85 6.84 -3.51
N LEU A 194 -24.88 5.91 -2.54
CA LEU A 194 -25.97 4.95 -2.37
C LEU A 194 -27.27 5.66 -1.98
N GLU A 195 -27.19 6.72 -1.16
CA GLU A 195 -28.33 7.55 -0.79
C GLU A 195 -28.82 8.42 -1.97
N LYS A 196 -27.91 8.84 -2.86
CA LYS A 196 -28.24 9.60 -4.09
C LYS A 196 -28.72 8.73 -5.26
N GLY A 197 -28.71 7.42 -5.10
CA GLY A 197 -29.26 6.48 -6.09
C GLY A 197 -28.40 6.33 -7.34
N VAL A 198 -27.06 6.29 -7.24
CA VAL A 198 -26.21 5.89 -8.37
C VAL A 198 -26.62 4.50 -8.86
N THR A 199 -27.19 4.41 -10.07
CA THR A 199 -27.82 3.17 -10.56
C THR A 199 -26.95 2.41 -11.55
N THR A 200 -26.08 3.11 -12.29
CA THR A 200 -25.25 2.51 -13.33
C THR A 200 -23.76 2.54 -13.01
N CYS A 201 -23.01 1.57 -13.55
CA CYS A 201 -21.54 1.55 -13.41
C CYS A 201 -20.84 2.71 -14.13
N ARG A 202 -21.51 3.32 -15.12
CA ARG A 202 -21.02 4.51 -15.79
C ARG A 202 -21.15 5.73 -14.89
N GLU A 203 -22.33 5.92 -14.29
CA GLU A 203 -22.56 6.97 -13.29
C GLU A 203 -21.59 6.82 -12.11
N PHE A 204 -21.36 5.59 -11.65
CA PHE A 204 -20.36 5.30 -10.62
C PHE A 204 -18.97 5.80 -11.02
N ALA A 205 -18.48 5.44 -12.21
CA ALA A 205 -17.16 5.87 -12.69
C ALA A 205 -17.08 7.40 -12.91
N GLU A 206 -18.13 8.03 -13.44
CA GLU A 206 -18.19 9.48 -13.64
C GLU A 206 -18.26 10.26 -12.32
N THR A 207 -18.95 9.73 -11.31
CA THR A 207 -18.96 10.28 -9.95
C THR A 207 -17.59 10.15 -9.30
N LEU A 208 -16.95 8.99 -9.45
CA LEU A 208 -15.58 8.75 -9.02
C LEU A 208 -14.60 9.75 -9.63
N LYS A 209 -14.67 9.93 -10.96
CA LYS A 209 -13.87 10.89 -11.69
C LYS A 209 -14.06 12.31 -11.17
N ARG A 210 -15.30 12.79 -11.09
CA ARG A 210 -15.60 14.16 -10.59
C ARG A 210 -15.08 14.38 -9.18
N ARG A 211 -15.19 13.38 -8.31
CA ARG A 211 -14.62 13.46 -6.96
C ARG A 211 -13.10 13.42 -6.98
N TYR A 212 -12.47 12.62 -7.82
CA TYR A 212 -11.01 12.59 -7.94
C TYR A 212 -10.49 13.96 -8.39
N GLU A 213 -11.12 14.56 -9.40
CA GLU A 213 -10.83 15.92 -9.86
C GLU A 213 -11.10 16.97 -8.75
N SER A 214 -12.23 16.86 -8.04
CA SER A 214 -12.56 17.75 -6.92
C SER A 214 -11.66 17.55 -5.70
N ALA A 215 -11.18 16.33 -5.49
CA ALA A 215 -10.27 15.96 -4.42
C ALA A 215 -8.85 16.37 -4.77
N GLU A 216 -8.41 16.37 -6.02
CA GLU A 216 -7.14 17.02 -6.39
C GLU A 216 -7.19 18.53 -6.14
N GLU A 217 -8.31 19.19 -6.46
CA GLU A 217 -8.50 20.61 -6.17
C GLU A 217 -8.60 20.92 -4.66
N ASN A 218 -9.13 20.00 -3.85
CA ASN A 218 -9.37 20.19 -2.41
C ASN A 218 -8.53 19.28 -1.50
N ALA A 219 -7.57 18.50 -1.99
CA ALA A 219 -6.82 17.52 -1.20
C ALA A 219 -6.02 18.23 -0.12
N LEU A 220 -5.43 19.36 -0.48
CA LEU A 220 -4.74 20.22 0.45
C LEU A 220 -5.70 20.74 1.53
N ASP A 221 -6.93 21.09 1.17
CA ASP A 221 -7.96 21.54 2.13
C ASP A 221 -8.44 20.42 3.05
N LEU A 222 -8.62 19.21 2.53
CA LEU A 222 -8.98 18.03 3.32
C LEU A 222 -7.85 17.64 4.27
N VAL A 223 -6.59 17.72 3.83
CA VAL A 223 -5.41 17.50 4.67
C VAL A 223 -5.31 18.59 5.72
N ILE A 224 -5.49 19.87 5.35
CA ILE A 224 -5.56 20.99 6.30
C ILE A 224 -6.66 20.74 7.34
N GLU A 225 -7.85 20.35 6.91
CA GLU A 225 -9.01 20.14 7.78
C GLU A 225 -8.77 18.97 8.75
N ALA A 226 -8.22 17.85 8.25
CA ALA A 226 -7.81 16.73 9.08
C ALA A 226 -6.76 17.17 10.11
N HIS A 227 -5.75 17.93 9.70
CA HIS A 227 -4.73 18.45 10.62
C HIS A 227 -5.33 19.42 11.65
N LEU A 228 -6.24 20.30 11.25
CA LEU A 228 -6.95 21.21 12.16
C LEU A 228 -7.90 20.47 13.10
N LYS A 229 -8.47 19.32 12.69
CA LYS A 229 -9.28 18.45 13.56
C LYS A 229 -8.45 17.88 14.72
N TYR A 230 -7.16 17.63 14.49
CA TYR A 230 -6.20 17.16 15.50
C TYR A 230 -5.30 18.29 16.08
N GLU A 231 -5.77 19.54 16.05
CA GLU A 231 -5.02 20.75 16.46
C GLU A 231 -4.23 20.60 17.79
N LYS A 232 -4.85 19.97 18.80
CA LYS A 232 -4.25 19.83 20.13
C LYS A 232 -2.98 18.97 20.13
N GLU A 233 -2.97 17.89 19.36
CA GLU A 233 -1.83 16.97 19.26
C GLU A 233 -0.70 17.60 18.47
N ILE A 234 -1.03 18.32 17.39
CA ILE A 234 -0.05 19.02 16.55
C ILE A 234 0.59 20.20 17.30
N LEU A 235 -0.19 21.00 18.04
CA LEU A 235 0.39 22.09 18.84
C LEU A 235 1.31 21.54 19.94
N ARG A 236 0.93 20.43 20.59
CA ARG A 236 1.78 19.76 21.59
C ARG A 236 3.08 19.23 20.98
N SER A 237 3.05 18.61 19.81
CA SER A 237 4.26 18.09 19.14
C SER A 237 5.22 19.21 18.72
N ARG A 238 4.70 20.42 18.50
CA ARG A 238 5.49 21.64 18.25
C ARG A 238 5.93 22.38 19.53
N GLY A 239 5.73 21.79 20.71
CA GLY A 239 6.10 22.39 22.00
C GLY A 239 5.21 23.57 22.42
N VAL A 240 4.02 23.72 21.83
CA VAL A 240 3.08 24.82 22.09
C VAL A 240 1.92 24.34 22.96
N ASN A 241 1.50 25.15 23.93
CA ASN A 241 0.33 24.87 24.74
C ASN A 241 -0.97 25.06 23.92
N PRO A 242 -1.75 23.98 23.64
CA PRO A 242 -2.93 24.06 22.78
C PRO A 242 -4.11 24.84 23.39
N TYR A 243 -4.07 25.14 24.69
CA TYR A 243 -5.08 25.95 25.35
C TYR A 243 -4.84 27.46 25.16
N LEU A 244 -3.60 27.88 24.90
CA LEU A 244 -3.22 29.28 24.73
C LEU A 244 -3.06 29.68 23.26
N TYR A 245 -2.99 28.70 22.36
CA TYR A 245 -2.72 28.89 20.95
C TYR A 245 -3.74 28.13 20.10
N LYS A 246 -3.94 28.62 18.88
CA LYS A 246 -4.69 27.97 17.82
C LYS A 246 -3.79 27.74 16.63
N LEU A 247 -3.91 26.59 15.96
CA LEU A 247 -3.21 26.34 14.71
C LEU A 247 -3.97 27.04 13.55
N LYS A 248 -3.26 27.78 12.72
CA LYS A 248 -3.78 28.43 11.51
C LYS A 248 -2.97 27.95 10.30
N ALA A 249 -3.63 27.35 9.34
CA ALA A 249 -3.02 26.99 8.07
C ALA A 249 -2.91 28.23 7.17
N VAL A 250 -1.78 28.37 6.48
CA VAL A 250 -1.57 29.33 5.40
C VAL A 250 -1.06 28.57 4.20
N LYS A 251 -1.78 28.68 3.08
CA LYS A 251 -1.38 28.10 1.80
C LYS A 251 -0.30 28.96 1.16
N THR A 252 0.74 28.32 0.66
CA THR A 252 1.89 28.90 -0.04
C THR A 252 2.12 28.12 -1.34
N GLU A 253 2.89 28.67 -2.28
CA GLU A 253 3.22 27.97 -3.54
C GLU A 253 3.95 26.63 -3.29
N GLU A 254 4.68 26.52 -2.19
CA GLU A 254 5.41 25.30 -1.76
C GLU A 254 4.56 24.31 -0.92
N GLY A 255 3.27 24.60 -0.67
CA GLY A 255 2.38 23.74 0.14
C GLY A 255 1.66 24.47 1.27
N VAL A 256 1.55 23.87 2.45
CA VAL A 256 0.88 24.48 3.62
C VAL A 256 1.84 24.62 4.79
N THR A 257 1.89 25.84 5.32
CA THR A 257 2.56 26.12 6.59
C THR A 257 1.53 26.35 7.68
N PHE A 258 1.68 25.64 8.80
CA PHE A 258 0.82 25.80 9.98
C PHE A 258 1.48 26.72 11.02
N TYR A 259 0.79 27.80 11.39
CA TYR A 259 1.24 28.77 12.38
C TYR A 259 0.46 28.62 13.69
N ALA A 260 1.16 28.64 14.82
CA ALA A 260 0.52 28.74 16.13
C ALA A 260 0.23 30.21 16.45
N VAL A 261 -1.03 30.61 16.42
CA VAL A 261 -1.48 31.97 16.75
C VAL A 261 -2.09 32.01 18.15
N ARG A 262 -1.84 33.06 18.93
CA ARG A 262 -2.37 33.19 20.30
C ARG A 262 -3.91 33.26 20.28
N ARG A 263 -4.56 32.51 21.16
CA ARG A 263 -6.01 32.61 21.37
C ARG A 263 -6.35 33.94 22.07
N PRO A 264 -7.52 34.55 21.82
CA PRO A 264 -7.95 35.76 22.53
C PRO A 264 -7.99 35.58 24.05
N LEU A 265 -8.33 34.37 24.52
CA LEU A 265 -8.35 34.02 25.96
C LEU A 265 -6.98 34.20 26.63
N THR A 266 -5.89 34.05 25.89
CA THR A 266 -4.51 34.24 26.35
C THR A 266 -4.25 35.70 26.73
N VAL A 267 -4.90 36.66 26.05
CA VAL A 267 -4.82 38.09 26.40
C VAL A 267 -5.59 38.37 27.69
N ALA A 268 -6.77 37.76 27.85
CA ALA A 268 -7.56 37.88 29.08
C ALA A 268 -6.84 37.26 30.28
N LEU A 269 -6.24 36.08 30.11
CA LEU A 269 -5.45 35.41 31.15
C LEU A 269 -4.18 36.20 31.50
N ALA A 270 -3.48 36.75 30.50
CA ALA A 270 -2.31 37.61 30.72
C ALA A 270 -2.68 38.88 31.48
N ARG A 271 -3.79 39.55 31.13
CA ARG A 271 -4.31 40.70 31.89
C ARG A 271 -4.69 40.33 33.32
N TYR A 272 -5.37 39.20 33.51
CA TYR A 272 -5.73 38.70 34.84
C TYR A 272 -4.49 38.40 35.70
N LEU A 273 -3.49 37.73 35.14
CA LEU A 273 -2.23 37.45 35.83
C LEU A 273 -1.46 38.73 36.16
N LEU A 274 -1.42 39.70 35.23
CA LEU A 274 -0.82 41.03 35.47
C LEU A 274 -1.53 41.77 36.61
N ASP A 275 -2.85 41.77 36.63
CA ASP A 275 -3.64 42.39 37.71
C ASP A 275 -3.42 41.69 39.05
N ARG A 276 -3.30 40.36 39.05
CA ARG A 276 -3.03 39.58 40.27
C ARG A 276 -1.63 39.84 40.81
N VAL A 277 -0.62 39.90 39.94
CA VAL A 277 0.76 40.26 40.32
C VAL A 277 0.81 41.69 40.86
N ARG A 278 0.11 42.64 40.22
CA ARG A 278 0.01 44.03 40.71
C ARG A 278 -0.57 44.09 42.13
N ARG A 279 -1.65 43.33 42.40
CA ARG A 279 -2.26 43.25 43.74
C ARG A 279 -1.33 42.63 44.79
N LEU A 280 -0.59 41.58 44.42
CA LEU A 280 0.38 40.95 45.32
C LEU A 280 1.57 41.87 45.63
N LEU A 281 2.07 42.62 44.64
CA LEU A 281 3.13 43.60 44.85
C LEU A 281 2.67 44.78 45.70
N SER A 282 1.41 45.22 45.59
CA SER A 282 0.86 46.26 46.47
C SER A 282 0.63 45.80 47.91
N LEU A 283 0.45 44.50 48.16
CA LEU A 283 0.27 43.94 49.51
C LEU A 283 1.60 43.69 50.24
N ASN A 284 2.71 43.58 49.50
CA ASN A 284 4.06 43.38 50.05
C ASN A 284 4.89 44.68 50.07
N ALA A 285 4.28 45.83 49.77
CA ALA A 285 4.95 47.11 49.97
C ALA A 285 5.10 47.33 51.49
N PRO A 286 6.33 47.46 52.03
CA PRO A 286 6.51 47.74 53.44
C PRO A 286 5.83 49.08 53.76
N HIS A 287 4.95 49.08 54.76
CA HIS A 287 4.47 50.31 55.35
C HIS A 287 5.67 51.01 55.99
N GLU A 288 6.15 52.08 55.39
CA GLU A 288 6.96 53.06 56.11
C GLU A 288 6.05 53.66 57.20
N GLU A 289 6.29 53.29 58.45
CA GLU A 289 5.82 54.05 59.61
C GLU A 289 6.51 55.42 59.54
N GLY A 290 5.77 56.40 59.02
CA GLY A 290 6.18 57.80 59.10
C GLY A 290 6.04 58.33 60.53
N PRO A 291 6.91 59.25 60.97
CA PRO A 291 6.72 60.01 62.21
C PRO A 291 5.49 60.93 62.15
#